data_AF-A0A819NQD0-F1
#
_entry.id   AF-A0A819NQD0-F1
#
_cell.length_a   1.000
_cell.length_b   1.000
_cell.length_c   1.000
_cell.angle_alpha   90.00
_cell.angle_beta   90.00
_cell.angle_gamma   90.00
#
_symmetry.space_group_name_H-M   'P 1'
#
loop_
_entity.id
_entity.type
_entity.pdbx_description
1 polymer ?
#
loop_
_entity_poly.entity_id
_entity_poly.type
_entity_poly.pdbx_seq_one_letter_code
_entity_poly.pdbx_strand_id
1 'polypeptide(L)'
;MHQAWHKWNNNSGGVSLGEYSTILQAFSHWTYHITAGRLMVVDLQGVKAEGAYLLTDPAIHCDNILRFKHTRTNLGVKGMHRFFRTHVCSAVCSKLELPVPPTSSSSDRNPTNESFEYYEALDAIDEINEQTLAFEPNMLGTENNSDWETIECP
;
A
#
# COMPACT_ATOMS: atom_id res chain seq x y z
N MET A 1 -8.10 23.68 22.48
CA MET A 1 -6.81 23.01 22.16
C MET A 1 -7.13 21.99 21.09
N HIS A 2 -6.67 22.20 19.86
CA HIS A 2 -6.89 21.21 18.79
C HIS A 2 -5.96 20.03 19.05
N GLN A 3 -6.50 18.81 19.03
CA GLN A 3 -5.70 17.60 19.16
C GLN A 3 -4.81 17.46 17.90
N ALA A 4 -3.60 16.91 18.06
CA ALA A 4 -2.64 16.77 16.96
C ALA A 4 -3.12 15.73 15.94
N TRP A 5 -2.83 15.99 14.67
CA TRP A 5 -3.11 15.07 13.57
C TRP A 5 -1.89 14.18 13.32
N HIS A 6 -2.15 12.90 13.06
CA HIS A 6 -1.15 11.86 12.96
C HIS A 6 -1.45 10.94 11.78
N LYS A 7 -0.39 10.43 11.15
CA LYS A 7 -0.45 9.37 10.12
C LYS A 7 0.35 8.18 10.61
N TRP A 8 -0.31 7.07 10.90
CA TRP A 8 0.30 5.90 11.52
C TRP A 8 0.88 4.91 10.52
N ASN A 9 0.23 4.77 9.36
CA ASN A 9 0.76 4.10 8.19
C ASN A 9 0.26 4.79 6.92
N ASN A 10 0.83 4.42 5.78
CA ASN A 10 0.38 4.89 4.47
C ASN A 10 -0.05 3.72 3.58
N ASN A 11 -0.47 4.02 2.35
CA ASN A 11 -0.90 3.04 1.36
C ASN A 11 0.25 2.40 0.55
N SER A 12 1.51 2.62 0.92
CA SER A 12 2.69 2.10 0.21
C SER A 12 3.70 1.40 1.14
N GLY A 13 3.26 1.00 2.34
CA GLY A 13 4.08 0.25 3.31
C GLY A 13 4.89 1.13 4.27
N GLY A 14 4.77 2.45 4.20
CA GLY A 14 5.35 3.36 5.19
C GLY A 14 4.66 3.29 6.55
N VAL A 15 5.46 3.33 7.61
CA VAL A 15 4.99 3.32 9.01
C VAL A 15 5.63 4.46 9.78
N SER A 16 4.85 5.17 10.60
CA SER A 16 5.40 6.23 11.46
C SER A 16 6.17 5.63 12.63
N LEU A 17 7.49 5.85 12.65
CA LEU A 17 8.38 5.36 13.72
C LEU A 17 8.30 6.22 14.98
N GLY A 18 8.05 7.53 14.85
CA GLY A 18 7.94 8.44 15.98
C GLY A 18 6.66 8.25 16.81
N GLU A 19 5.60 7.71 16.18
CA GLU A 19 4.29 7.55 16.80
C GLU A 19 3.67 6.19 16.46
N TYR A 20 4.48 5.13 16.57
CA TYR A 20 4.03 3.78 16.23
C TYR A 20 2.84 3.33 17.08
N SER A 21 1.81 2.77 16.43
CA SER A 21 0.61 2.23 17.09
C SER A 21 0.45 0.74 16.77
N THR A 22 0.72 -0.11 17.77
CA THR A 22 0.54 -1.57 17.65
C THR A 22 -0.90 -1.97 17.35
N ILE A 23 -1.88 -1.23 17.89
CA ILE A 23 -3.30 -1.47 17.67
C ILE A 23 -3.68 -1.20 16.22
N LEU A 24 -3.25 -0.06 15.65
CA LEU A 24 -3.59 0.30 14.27
C LEU A 24 -2.87 -0.58 13.25
N GLN A 25 -1.63 -0.99 13.55
CA GLN A 25 -0.90 -1.96 12.73
C GLN A 25 -1.58 -3.34 12.76
N ALA A 26 -2.01 -3.79 13.94
CA ALA A 26 -2.78 -5.02 14.07
C ALA A 26 -4.14 -4.93 13.39
N PHE A 27 -4.79 -3.76 13.39
CA PHE A 27 -6.06 -3.53 12.69
C PHE A 27 -5.91 -3.73 11.18
N SER A 28 -4.92 -3.11 10.53
CA SER A 28 -4.65 -3.33 9.10
C SER A 28 -4.43 -4.81 8.78
N HIS A 29 -3.60 -5.51 9.57
CA HIS A 29 -3.39 -6.96 9.42
C HIS A 29 -4.68 -7.76 9.63
N TRP A 30 -5.47 -7.45 10.67
CA TRP A 30 -6.74 -8.12 10.93
C TRP A 30 -7.72 -7.94 9.77
N THR A 31 -7.79 -6.76 9.13
CA THR A 31 -8.66 -6.56 7.95
C THR A 31 -8.29 -7.45 6.77
N TYR A 32 -6.99 -7.67 6.55
CA TYR A 32 -6.50 -8.64 5.58
C TYR A 32 -6.93 -10.06 5.95
N HIS A 33 -6.73 -10.46 7.21
CA HIS A 33 -7.06 -11.80 7.66
C HIS A 33 -8.56 -12.10 7.61
N ILE A 34 -9.40 -11.23 8.16
CA ILE A 34 -10.86 -11.44 8.27
C ILE A 34 -11.54 -11.45 6.89
N THR A 35 -10.92 -10.83 5.88
CA THR A 35 -11.40 -10.85 4.49
C THR A 35 -10.78 -11.95 3.64
N ALA A 36 -10.07 -12.91 4.28
CA ALA A 36 -9.36 -13.99 3.62
C ALA A 36 -8.39 -13.51 2.53
N GLY A 37 -7.70 -12.39 2.82
CA GLY A 37 -6.69 -11.80 1.95
C GLY A 37 -7.23 -10.94 0.80
N ARG A 38 -8.55 -10.69 0.73
CA ARG A 38 -9.17 -9.95 -0.37
C ARG A 38 -9.04 -8.42 -0.24
N LEU A 39 -9.03 -7.90 0.99
CA LEU A 39 -9.01 -6.47 1.26
C LEU A 39 -8.04 -6.14 2.40
N MET A 40 -7.45 -4.94 2.37
CA MET A 40 -6.66 -4.44 3.49
C MET A 40 -6.90 -2.94 3.65
N VAL A 41 -7.21 -2.51 4.88
CA VAL A 41 -7.36 -1.10 5.22
C VAL A 41 -6.02 -0.53 5.67
N VAL A 42 -5.59 0.56 5.03
CA VAL A 42 -4.32 1.26 5.26
C VAL A 42 -4.55 2.77 5.17
N ASP A 43 -3.47 3.56 5.17
CA ASP A 43 -3.53 5.03 5.25
C ASP A 43 -4.25 5.52 6.51
N LEU A 44 -4.00 4.82 7.63
CA LEU A 44 -4.63 5.12 8.91
C LEU A 44 -4.07 6.43 9.43
N GLN A 45 -4.92 7.46 9.42
CA GLN A 45 -4.59 8.83 9.81
C GLN A 45 -5.76 9.51 10.51
N GLY A 46 -5.46 10.53 11.31
CA GLY A 46 -6.46 11.23 12.11
C GLY A 46 -5.90 11.63 13.47
N VAL A 47 -6.70 11.47 14.52
CA VAL A 47 -6.40 12.00 15.84
C VAL A 47 -6.48 10.92 16.91
N LYS A 48 -5.53 10.93 17.86
CA LYS A 48 -5.60 10.08 19.05
C LYS A 48 -6.34 10.82 20.16
N ALA A 49 -7.51 10.31 20.52
CA ALA A 49 -8.29 10.78 21.66
C ALA A 49 -8.02 9.89 22.89
N GLU A 50 -8.55 10.28 24.05
CA GLU A 50 -8.42 9.49 25.27
C GLU A 50 -9.09 8.11 25.09
N GLY A 51 -8.27 7.06 25.07
CA GLY A 51 -8.74 5.68 24.89
C GLY A 51 -9.22 5.30 23.48
N ALA A 52 -9.13 6.20 22.48
CA ALA A 52 -9.67 5.95 21.15
C ALA A 52 -8.85 6.60 20.02
N TYR A 53 -9.09 6.12 18.79
CA TYR A 53 -8.58 6.73 17.57
C TYR A 53 -9.76 7.23 16.74
N LEU A 54 -9.72 8.52 16.37
CA LEU A 54 -10.65 9.12 15.42
C LEU A 54 -9.95 9.15 14.06
N LEU A 55 -10.28 8.19 13.21
CA LEU A 55 -9.64 8.00 11.92
C LEU A 55 -10.46 8.63 10.80
N THR A 56 -9.77 9.14 9.77
CA THR A 56 -10.38 9.71 8.56
C THR A 56 -9.57 9.29 7.32
N ASP A 57 -10.22 9.35 6.16
CA ASP A 57 -9.60 9.16 4.84
C ASP A 57 -8.75 7.87 4.70
N PRO A 58 -9.27 6.68 5.08
CA PRO A 58 -8.52 5.44 4.90
C PRO A 58 -8.40 5.09 3.41
N ALA A 59 -7.33 4.38 3.06
CA ALA A 59 -7.20 3.69 1.78
C ALA A 59 -7.54 2.19 1.93
N ILE A 60 -8.03 1.59 0.85
CA ILE A 60 -8.37 0.18 0.80
C ILE A 60 -7.63 -0.46 -0.36
N HIS A 61 -6.74 -1.39 -0.07
CA HIS A 61 -6.20 -2.30 -1.07
C HIS A 61 -7.21 -3.42 -1.33
N CYS A 62 -7.37 -3.82 -2.59
CA CYS A 62 -8.25 -4.91 -3.00
C CYS A 62 -7.56 -5.83 -4.01
N ASP A 63 -7.72 -7.15 -3.85
CA ASP A 63 -7.25 -8.14 -4.81
C ASP A 63 -7.79 -7.91 -6.23
N ASN A 64 -9.06 -7.51 -6.34
CA ASN A 64 -9.66 -7.00 -7.56
C ASN A 64 -9.34 -5.51 -7.75
N ILE A 65 -8.32 -5.21 -8.55
CA ILE A 65 -7.88 -3.83 -8.81
C ILE A 65 -8.94 -2.94 -9.48
N LEU A 66 -9.91 -3.54 -10.19
CA LEU A 66 -11.01 -2.80 -10.81
C LEU A 66 -12.05 -2.34 -9.77
N ARG A 67 -12.06 -2.98 -8.59
CA ARG A 67 -12.83 -2.50 -7.45
C ARG A 67 -12.13 -1.27 -6.89
N PHE A 68 -12.88 -0.19 -6.70
CA PHE A 68 -12.33 1.12 -6.35
C PHE A 68 -11.43 1.76 -7.44
N LYS A 69 -11.61 1.40 -8.72
CA LYS A 69 -10.83 1.94 -9.86
C LYS A 69 -10.73 3.47 -9.97
N HIS A 70 -11.62 4.21 -9.32
CA HIS A 70 -11.60 5.67 -9.32
C HIS A 70 -10.65 6.25 -8.25
N THR A 71 -10.07 5.41 -7.38
CA THR A 71 -9.09 5.83 -6.39
C THR A 71 -7.69 5.51 -6.89
N ARG A 72 -6.74 6.41 -6.62
CA ARG A 72 -5.30 6.17 -6.88
C ARG A 72 -4.62 5.47 -5.72
N THR A 73 -5.33 5.27 -4.61
CA THR A 73 -4.79 4.74 -3.35
C THR A 73 -4.89 3.22 -3.25
N ASN A 74 -5.73 2.58 -4.06
CA ASN A 74 -5.78 1.12 -4.18
C ASN A 74 -4.60 0.59 -5.03
N LEU A 75 -3.53 0.15 -4.38
CA LEU A 75 -2.39 -0.51 -5.02
C LEU A 75 -2.55 -2.04 -5.13
N GLY A 76 -3.74 -2.56 -4.84
CA GLY A 76 -4.08 -3.97 -4.89
C GLY A 76 -3.18 -4.87 -4.04
N VAL A 77 -2.95 -6.09 -4.53
CA VAL A 77 -2.11 -7.11 -3.86
C VAL A 77 -0.71 -6.57 -3.57
N LYS A 78 -0.13 -5.81 -4.51
CA LYS A 78 1.19 -5.17 -4.36
C LYS A 78 1.25 -4.26 -3.12
N GLY A 79 0.23 -3.43 -2.91
CA GLY A 79 0.11 -2.60 -1.70
C GLY A 79 0.04 -3.42 -0.41
N MET A 80 -0.68 -4.54 -0.42
CA MET A 80 -0.77 -5.44 0.73
C MET A 80 0.59 -6.07 1.06
N HIS A 81 1.36 -6.48 0.05
CA HIS A 81 2.72 -6.99 0.25
C HIS A 81 3.64 -5.92 0.84
N ARG A 82 3.61 -4.68 0.32
CA ARG A 82 4.38 -3.55 0.85
C ARG A 82 4.08 -3.30 2.32
N PHE A 83 2.81 -3.36 2.73
CA PHE A 83 2.44 -3.28 4.14
C PHE A 83 3.10 -4.38 4.97
N PHE A 84 3.01 -5.64 4.53
CA PHE A 84 3.59 -6.76 5.28
C PHE A 84 5.12 -6.77 5.32
N ARG A 85 5.81 -6.13 4.38
CA ARG A 85 7.28 -5.98 4.42
C ARG A 85 7.75 -5.16 5.63
N THR A 86 6.97 -4.18 6.06
CA THR A 86 7.32 -3.31 7.21
C THR A 86 6.51 -3.62 8.46
N HIS A 87 5.47 -4.44 8.35
CA HIS A 87 4.66 -4.87 9.49
C HIS A 87 5.42 -5.85 10.38
N VAL A 88 5.44 -5.55 11.68
CA VAL A 88 5.92 -6.45 12.72
C VAL A 88 4.74 -6.83 13.61
N CYS A 89 4.42 -8.12 13.69
CA CYS A 89 3.34 -8.59 14.56
C CYS A 89 3.64 -8.23 16.02
N SER A 90 2.65 -7.64 16.69
CA SER A 90 2.72 -7.30 18.11
C SER A 90 1.89 -8.26 18.95
N ALA A 91 1.93 -8.12 20.28
CA ALA A 91 1.06 -8.87 21.19
C ALA A 91 -0.44 -8.69 20.89
N VAL A 92 -0.84 -7.59 20.22
CA VAL A 92 -2.24 -7.40 19.77
C VAL A 92 -2.58 -8.39 18.66
N CYS A 93 -1.69 -8.59 17.68
CA CYS A 93 -1.86 -9.58 16.61
C CYS A 93 -1.98 -11.00 17.19
N SER A 94 -1.12 -11.34 18.16
CA SER A 94 -1.17 -12.65 18.83
C SER A 94 -2.46 -12.87 19.60
N LYS A 95 -2.97 -11.85 20.31
CA LYS A 95 -4.25 -11.92 21.04
C LYS A 95 -5.46 -12.04 20.11
N LEU A 96 -5.34 -11.54 18.88
CA LEU A 96 -6.34 -11.70 17.82
C LEU A 96 -6.14 -12.99 17.02
N GLU A 97 -5.18 -13.84 17.39
CA GLU A 97 -4.85 -15.11 16.73
C GLU A 97 -4.54 -14.95 15.23
N LEU A 98 -3.97 -13.80 14.86
CA LEU A 98 -3.64 -13.53 13.46
C LEU A 98 -2.48 -14.42 12.99
N PRO A 99 -2.58 -15.02 11.79
CA PRO A 99 -1.48 -15.78 11.23
C PRO A 99 -0.29 -14.86 10.97
N VAL A 100 0.90 -15.41 11.14
CA VAL A 100 2.14 -14.71 10.78
C VAL A 100 2.11 -14.39 9.27
N PRO A 101 2.34 -13.12 8.87
CA PRO A 101 2.32 -12.75 7.46
C PRO A 101 3.41 -13.50 6.67
N PRO A 102 3.20 -13.70 5.36
CA PRO A 102 4.13 -14.45 4.51
C PRO A 102 5.54 -13.82 4.37
N THR A 103 5.78 -12.62 4.90
CA THR A 103 7.05 -11.88 4.79
C THR A 103 7.98 -12.02 5.98
N SER A 104 7.49 -12.53 7.13
CA SER A 104 8.33 -12.73 8.30
C SER A 104 8.89 -14.14 8.30
N SER A 105 10.15 -14.25 7.84
CA SER A 105 11.16 -15.30 8.03
C SER A 105 10.84 -16.45 9.01
N SER A 106 9.76 -17.18 8.78
CA SER A 106 9.41 -18.41 9.48
C SER A 106 9.31 -19.50 8.44
N SER A 107 10.17 -20.51 8.61
CA SER A 107 10.47 -21.60 7.68
C SER A 107 9.32 -22.55 7.35
N ASP A 108 8.10 -22.32 7.86
CA ASP A 108 7.12 -23.40 8.03
C ASP A 108 5.80 -23.18 7.28
N ARG A 109 5.72 -22.21 6.38
CA ARG A 109 4.65 -22.15 5.38
C ARG A 109 5.25 -21.84 4.03
N ASN A 110 4.85 -22.59 3.02
CA ASN A 110 5.21 -22.39 1.63
C ASN A 110 4.07 -21.63 0.93
N PRO A 111 3.94 -20.29 1.07
CA PRO A 111 3.47 -19.50 -0.06
C PRO A 111 4.58 -19.64 -1.10
N THR A 112 4.26 -20.11 -2.30
CA THR A 112 5.25 -20.32 -3.36
C THR A 112 6.18 -19.13 -3.41
N ASN A 113 7.46 -19.34 -3.05
CA ASN A 113 8.53 -18.35 -3.04
C ASN A 113 8.46 -17.40 -4.27
N GLU A 114 8.05 -17.97 -5.40
CA GLU A 114 7.76 -17.30 -6.66
C GLU A 114 6.84 -16.08 -6.55
N SER A 115 5.81 -16.12 -5.71
CA SER A 115 4.83 -15.01 -5.61
C SER A 115 5.41 -13.78 -4.92
N PHE A 116 6.27 -13.96 -3.93
CA PHE A 116 6.90 -12.85 -3.21
C PHE A 116 8.05 -12.26 -4.02
N GLU A 117 8.94 -13.11 -4.56
CA GLU A 117 10.00 -12.69 -5.47
C GLU A 117 9.43 -11.96 -6.70
N TYR A 118 8.27 -12.39 -7.21
CA TYR A 118 7.56 -11.71 -8.29
C TYR A 118 7.13 -10.29 -7.92
N TYR A 119 6.48 -10.10 -6.76
CA TYR A 119 6.07 -8.75 -6.33
C TYR A 119 7.26 -7.86 -5.95
N GLU A 120 8.34 -8.43 -5.40
CA GLU A 120 9.59 -7.69 -5.15
C GLU A 120 10.26 -7.26 -6.46
N ALA A 121 10.35 -8.14 -7.45
CA ALA A 121 10.88 -7.81 -8.77
C ALA A 121 10.02 -6.73 -9.44
N LEU A 122 8.69 -6.81 -9.34
CA LEU A 122 7.78 -5.77 -9.84
C LEU A 122 7.87 -4.45 -9.07
N ASP A 123 8.13 -4.48 -7.76
CA ASP A 123 8.43 -3.28 -6.98
C ASP A 123 9.69 -2.60 -7.50
N ALA A 124 10.78 -3.35 -7.68
CA ALA A 124 12.04 -2.84 -8.19
C ALA A 124 11.94 -2.30 -9.62
N ILE A 125 11.21 -2.98 -10.51
CA ILE A 125 10.98 -2.52 -11.89
C ILE A 125 10.19 -1.21 -11.90
N ASP A 126 9.13 -1.09 -11.08
CA ASP A 126 8.37 0.16 -11.02
C ASP A 126 9.20 1.32 -10.48
N GLU A 127 10.04 1.10 -9.46
CA GLU A 127 10.97 2.11 -8.95
C GLU A 127 11.96 2.57 -10.02
N ILE A 128 12.50 1.64 -10.81
CA ILE A 128 13.37 1.95 -11.95
C ILE A 128 12.61 2.77 -12.99
N ASN A 129 11.39 2.36 -13.35
CA ASN A 129 10.56 3.04 -14.35
C ASN A 129 10.20 4.48 -13.93
N GLU A 130 9.79 4.69 -12.68
CA GLU A 130 9.50 6.01 -12.12
C GLU A 130 10.73 6.92 -12.13
N GLN A 131 11.92 6.37 -11.86
CA GLN A 131 13.17 7.11 -11.96
C GLN A 131 13.51 7.46 -13.41
N THR A 132 13.42 6.53 -14.35
CA THR A 132 13.66 6.81 -15.78
C THR A 132 12.70 7.85 -16.37
N LEU A 133 11.42 7.83 -15.96
CA LEU A 133 10.44 8.85 -16.37
C LEU A 133 10.75 10.23 -15.77
N ALA A 134 11.38 10.28 -14.58
CA ALA A 134 11.86 11.53 -13.99
C ALA A 134 13.16 12.05 -14.64
N PHE A 135 13.85 11.23 -15.44
CA PHE A 135 15.10 11.54 -16.14
C PHE A 135 14.92 11.92 -17.63
N GLU A 136 13.69 12.11 -18.13
CA GLU A 136 13.48 12.80 -19.42
C GLU A 136 13.18 14.31 -19.25
N PRO A 137 14.17 15.17 -18.96
CA PRO A 137 14.10 16.57 -19.33
C PRO A 137 14.73 16.76 -20.72
N ASN A 138 13.88 17.05 -21.69
CA ASN A 138 14.19 17.99 -22.77
C ASN A 138 15.31 17.58 -23.76
N MET A 139 15.07 16.56 -24.59
CA MET A 139 15.91 16.24 -25.77
C MET A 139 15.06 15.91 -27.00
N LEU A 140 14.11 16.76 -27.38
CA LEU A 140 13.73 16.91 -28.79
C LEU A 140 13.51 18.39 -29.09
N GLY A 141 14.48 18.94 -29.80
CA GLY A 141 14.42 20.27 -30.37
C GLY A 141 13.30 20.41 -31.39
N THR A 142 12.92 21.66 -31.57
CA THR A 142 12.10 22.23 -32.64
C THR A 142 12.19 21.47 -33.96
N GLU A 143 11.11 20.88 -34.44
CA GLU A 143 10.72 20.94 -35.86
C GLU A 143 9.19 20.95 -35.98
N ASN A 144 8.71 21.96 -36.69
CA ASN A 144 7.33 22.09 -37.14
C ASN A 144 6.96 20.87 -37.99
N ASN A 145 5.82 20.25 -37.71
CA ASN A 145 4.95 19.83 -38.81
C ASN A 145 3.49 19.81 -38.34
N SER A 146 2.75 20.81 -38.81
CA SER A 146 1.30 20.78 -38.91
C SER A 146 0.91 19.61 -39.81
N ASP A 147 0.17 18.64 -39.28
CA ASP A 147 -0.84 17.84 -40.00
C ASP A 147 -1.15 16.57 -39.19
N TRP A 148 -2.30 16.54 -38.49
CA TRP A 148 -3.16 15.34 -38.38
C TRP A 148 -4.51 15.54 -37.64
N GLU A 149 -5.06 16.76 -37.47
CA GLU A 149 -6.45 16.87 -37.02
C GLU A 149 -7.44 16.45 -38.13
N THR A 150 -7.78 15.16 -38.19
CA THR A 150 -9.16 14.63 -38.28
C THR A 150 -9.15 13.11 -38.46
N ILE A 151 -9.41 12.37 -37.37
CA ILE A 151 -10.00 11.04 -37.44
C ILE A 151 -11.16 11.03 -36.45
N GLU A 152 -12.38 11.09 -36.98
CA GLU A 152 -13.60 10.77 -36.24
C GLU A 152 -13.59 9.28 -35.86
N CYS A 153 -13.86 8.98 -34.59
CA CYS A 153 -14.11 7.62 -34.10
C CYS A 153 -15.58 7.20 -34.39
N PRO A 154 -15.84 5.90 -34.59
CA PRO A 154 -17.15 5.36 -35.01
C PRO A 154 -18.29 5.55 -34.01
#